data_AF-A0A2N1R1E8-F1
#
_entry.id   AF-A0A2N1R1E8-F1
#
_cell.length_a   1.000
_cell.length_b   1.000
_cell.length_c   1.000
_cell.angle_alpha   90.00
_cell.angle_beta   90.00
_cell.angle_gamma   90.00
#
_symmetry.space_group_name_H-M   'P 1'
#
loop_
_entity.id
_entity.type
_entity.pdbx_description
1 polymer ?
#
loop_
_entity_poly.entity_id
_entity_poly.type
_entity_poly.pdbx_seq_one_letter_code
_entity_poly.pdbx_strand_id
1 'polypeptide(L)'
;MKKIALLLSLLLVFGATAFAQDLKIDYQVNVAADDPANYFTFTGPIRYMAADKDTLDATSGASKAGSTHFFQPYLLDVKGKNVLPGGLRGLFLFAVAAKTQRTDDNLTATKAADGVITVQYIHRGTAYKLVTDKAGKFSFPKGDYLRRAVGFIQGAGPQVLGSDFSPDGKAANASWAKIWDPKTPDGKEIKAGVANKTGKIMDDNGVAEAMFKWEGQLQVTLNGSILKIVGGLNAVKN
;
A
#
# COMPACT_ATOMS: atom_id res chain seq x y z
N MET A 1 -38.75 10.77 35.95
CA MET A 1 -38.50 9.36 35.54
C MET A 1 -38.25 9.14 34.04
N LYS A 2 -38.48 10.11 33.13
CA LYS A 2 -38.19 9.96 31.69
C LYS A 2 -36.78 10.40 31.22
N LYS A 3 -35.94 10.95 32.11
CA LYS A 3 -34.59 11.43 31.78
C LYS A 3 -33.45 10.45 32.11
N ILE A 4 -33.74 9.36 32.82
CA ILE A 4 -32.75 8.34 33.19
C ILE A 4 -32.72 7.19 32.17
N ALA A 5 -33.82 6.95 31.46
CA ALA A 5 -33.88 5.93 30.41
C ALA A 5 -33.06 6.27 29.14
N LEU A 6 -32.77 7.56 28.89
CA LEU A 6 -32.01 8.00 27.71
C LEU A 6 -30.48 7.85 27.88
N LEU A 7 -30.00 7.72 29.13
CA LEU A 7 -28.58 7.53 29.44
C LEU A 7 -28.15 6.06 29.40
N LEU A 8 -29.10 5.12 29.53
CA LEU A 8 -28.86 3.69 29.41
C LEU A 8 -28.92 3.17 27.97
N SER A 9 -29.61 3.88 27.07
CA SER A 9 -29.65 3.52 25.64
C SER A 9 -28.40 3.92 24.85
N LEU A 10 -27.54 4.79 25.40
CA LEU A 10 -26.31 5.22 24.73
C LEU A 10 -25.09 4.35 25.08
N LEU A 11 -25.18 3.48 26.10
CA LEU A 11 -24.08 2.62 26.54
C LEU A 11 -24.11 1.19 25.95
N LEU A 12 -25.15 0.85 25.17
CA LEU A 12 -25.42 -0.53 24.75
C LEU A 12 -25.11 -0.85 23.27
N VAL A 13 -24.49 0.07 22.51
CA VAL A 13 -24.21 -0.15 21.06
C VAL A 13 -22.71 -0.26 20.71
N PHE A 14 -21.79 -0.13 21.67
CA PHE A 14 -20.35 -0.38 21.42
C PHE A 14 -19.82 -1.63 22.12
N GLY A 15 -20.66 -2.67 22.23
CA GLY A 15 -20.22 -4.04 22.44
C GLY A 15 -19.61 -4.65 21.17
N ALA A 16 -18.74 -3.92 20.47
CA ALA A 16 -17.81 -4.56 19.56
C ALA A 16 -16.75 -5.19 20.46
N THR A 17 -16.80 -6.52 20.59
CA THR A 17 -15.68 -7.31 21.10
C THR A 17 -14.43 -6.86 20.38
N ALA A 18 -13.63 -6.00 21.01
CA ALA A 18 -12.32 -5.63 20.54
C ALA A 18 -11.42 -6.84 20.71
N PHE A 19 -11.58 -7.82 19.82
CA PHE A 19 -10.60 -8.89 19.68
C PHE A 19 -9.25 -8.22 19.44
N ALA A 20 -8.23 -8.66 20.17
CA ALA A 20 -6.87 -8.19 19.94
C ALA A 20 -6.52 -8.48 18.47
N GLN A 21 -6.32 -7.42 17.70
CA GLN A 21 -5.86 -7.56 16.31
C GLN A 21 -4.42 -8.06 16.31
N ASP A 22 -4.15 -9.12 15.54
CA ASP A 22 -2.81 -9.71 15.45
C ASP A 22 -1.83 -8.69 14.88
N LEU A 23 -2.14 -8.08 13.73
CA LEU A 23 -1.34 -7.03 13.11
C LEU A 23 -2.08 -5.69 13.16
N LYS A 24 -1.49 -4.70 13.80
CA LYS A 24 -2.01 -3.32 13.88
C LYS A 24 -1.15 -2.40 13.02
N ILE A 25 -1.79 -1.49 12.31
CA ILE A 25 -1.16 -0.50 11.43
C ILE A 25 -1.68 0.89 11.81
N ASP A 26 -0.75 1.84 11.90
CA ASP A 26 -1.04 3.29 11.87
C ASP A 26 0.02 3.96 10.99
N TYR A 27 -0.42 4.61 9.93
CA TYR A 27 0.44 5.13 8.87
C TYR A 27 -0.06 6.50 8.42
N GLN A 28 0.88 7.40 8.17
CA GLN A 28 0.60 8.69 7.56
C GLN A 28 1.69 9.07 6.56
N VAL A 29 1.27 9.55 5.39
CA VAL A 29 2.17 10.22 4.45
C VAL A 29 1.51 11.46 3.85
N ASN A 30 2.29 12.52 3.71
CA ASN A 30 1.99 13.64 2.83
C ASN A 30 2.43 13.30 1.41
N VAL A 31 1.48 13.08 0.52
CA VAL A 31 1.78 12.64 -0.86
C VAL A 31 2.38 13.76 -1.72
N ALA A 32 2.30 15.02 -1.29
CA ALA A 32 2.70 16.19 -2.10
C ALA A 32 3.98 16.90 -1.59
N ALA A 33 4.31 16.76 -0.31
CA ALA A 33 5.39 17.51 0.32
C ALA A 33 6.32 16.63 1.17
N ASP A 34 7.48 17.17 1.52
CA ASP A 34 8.25 16.67 2.66
C ASP A 34 7.52 17.10 3.93
N ASP A 35 7.32 16.15 4.83
CA ASP A 35 6.52 16.37 6.03
C ASP A 35 7.13 15.55 7.18
N PRO A 36 7.63 16.20 8.25
CA PRO A 36 8.18 15.50 9.40
C PRO A 36 7.12 14.71 10.18
N ALA A 37 5.83 14.93 9.91
CA ALA A 37 4.73 14.15 10.46
C ALA A 37 4.43 12.88 9.65
N ASN A 38 5.19 12.56 8.60
CA ASN A 38 5.11 11.25 7.97
C ASN A 38 5.58 10.18 8.95
N TYR A 39 4.83 9.08 9.08
CA TYR A 39 5.26 7.96 9.91
C TYR A 39 4.67 6.62 9.47
N PHE A 40 5.34 5.56 9.89
CA PHE A 40 4.82 4.20 9.82
C PHE A 40 4.97 3.49 11.17
N THR A 41 3.83 3.08 11.72
CA THR A 41 3.72 2.26 12.93
C THR A 41 3.10 0.92 12.59
N PHE A 42 3.70 -0.15 13.11
CA PHE A 42 3.05 -1.45 13.13
C PHE A 42 3.49 -2.28 14.33
N THR A 43 2.56 -3.10 14.82
CA THR A 43 2.80 -4.09 15.87
C THR A 43 2.11 -5.37 15.47
N GLY A 44 2.82 -6.49 15.52
CA GLY A 44 2.31 -7.78 15.11
C GLY A 44 2.67 -8.92 16.06
N PRO A 45 2.29 -10.17 15.75
CA PRO A 45 2.61 -11.34 16.58
C PRO A 45 4.09 -11.73 16.57
N ILE A 46 4.91 -11.16 15.68
CA ILE A 46 6.33 -11.53 15.54
C ILE A 46 7.14 -10.72 16.54
N ARG A 47 7.74 -11.41 17.51
CA ARG A 47 8.51 -10.80 18.59
C ARG A 47 9.63 -9.91 18.04
N TYR A 48 9.73 -8.70 18.58
CA TYR A 48 10.73 -7.67 18.21
C TYR A 48 10.65 -7.15 16.77
N MET A 49 9.68 -7.58 15.97
CA MET A 49 9.44 -7.08 14.61
C MET A 49 8.28 -6.10 14.65
N ALA A 50 8.54 -4.92 15.19
CA ALA A 50 7.58 -3.83 15.31
C ALA A 50 8.30 -2.49 15.13
N ALA A 51 7.55 -1.47 14.77
CA ALA A 51 8.05 -0.10 14.70
C ALA A 51 6.98 0.86 15.25
N ASP A 52 7.41 1.82 16.06
CA ASP A 52 6.53 2.87 16.57
C ASP A 52 6.95 4.23 16.02
N LYS A 53 6.04 4.86 15.28
CA LYS A 53 6.21 6.13 14.56
C LYS A 53 7.55 6.23 13.84
N ASP A 54 7.89 5.20 13.07
CA ASP A 54 9.10 5.22 12.26
C ASP A 54 9.02 6.33 11.22
N THR A 55 10.12 7.03 11.01
CA THR A 55 10.24 8.16 10.08
C THR A 55 11.56 8.07 9.32
N LEU A 56 11.71 8.87 8.28
CA LEU A 56 12.98 9.02 7.58
C LEU A 56 14.05 9.62 8.52
N ASP A 57 15.21 8.99 8.57
CA ASP A 57 16.45 9.60 9.03
C ASP A 57 17.05 10.40 7.87
N ALA A 58 17.00 11.73 7.98
CA ALA A 58 17.53 12.62 6.95
C ALA A 58 19.06 12.48 6.76
N THR A 59 19.79 11.93 7.73
CA THR A 59 21.24 11.77 7.65
C THR A 59 21.62 10.56 6.82
N SER A 60 21.03 9.40 7.13
CA SER A 60 21.33 8.14 6.44
C SER A 60 20.47 7.91 5.19
N GLY A 61 19.34 8.62 5.06
CA GLY A 61 18.33 8.34 4.03
C GLY A 61 17.53 7.05 4.30
N ALA A 62 17.67 6.46 5.48
CA ALA A 62 17.03 5.20 5.87
C ALA A 62 15.88 5.43 6.88
N SER A 63 15.14 4.36 7.19
CA SER A 63 14.15 4.37 8.26
C SER A 63 14.82 4.38 9.65
N LYS A 64 14.43 5.29 10.55
CA LYS A 64 15.01 5.40 11.91
C LYS A 64 14.84 4.16 12.77
N ALA A 65 13.67 3.51 12.68
CA ALA A 65 13.29 2.35 13.48
C ALA A 65 13.27 1.03 12.68
N GLY A 66 13.83 1.03 11.45
CA GLY A 66 14.03 -0.21 10.69
C GLY A 66 12.77 -0.83 10.09
N SER A 67 11.65 -0.10 9.98
CA SER A 67 10.38 -0.62 9.44
C SER A 67 10.51 -1.21 8.03
N THR A 68 11.46 -0.70 7.23
CA THR A 68 11.80 -1.21 5.89
C THR A 68 12.17 -2.70 5.88
N HIS A 69 12.81 -3.19 6.95
CA HIS A 69 13.20 -4.57 7.15
C HIS A 69 12.22 -5.32 8.06
N PHE A 70 11.85 -4.72 9.20
CA PHE A 70 11.01 -5.38 10.21
C PHE A 70 9.58 -5.68 9.75
N PHE A 71 9.07 -4.98 8.74
CA PHE A 71 7.76 -5.28 8.18
C PHE A 71 7.77 -6.47 7.20
N GLN A 72 8.94 -6.85 6.67
CA GLN A 72 9.06 -7.86 5.61
C GLN A 72 8.41 -9.21 5.96
N PRO A 73 8.55 -9.75 7.19
CA PRO A 73 7.93 -11.03 7.56
C PRO A 73 6.40 -11.03 7.54
N TYR A 74 5.74 -9.87 7.68
CA TYR A 74 4.26 -9.79 7.69
C TYR A 74 3.64 -9.97 6.30
N LEU A 75 4.46 -9.92 5.26
CA LEU A 75 4.05 -10.06 3.87
C LEU A 75 4.03 -11.51 3.41
N LEU A 76 4.74 -12.38 4.13
CA LEU A 76 5.00 -13.75 3.73
C LEU A 76 4.49 -14.72 4.79
N ASP A 77 4.02 -15.88 4.37
CA ASP A 77 3.90 -17.02 5.26
C ASP A 77 5.27 -17.68 5.51
N VAL A 78 5.28 -18.70 6.37
CA VAL A 78 6.50 -19.45 6.72
C VAL A 78 7.12 -20.22 5.54
N LYS A 79 6.41 -20.34 4.40
CA LYS A 79 6.89 -20.95 3.15
C LYS A 79 7.27 -19.89 2.09
N GLY A 80 7.26 -18.61 2.44
CA GLY A 80 7.57 -17.51 1.53
C GLY A 80 6.45 -17.18 0.54
N LYS A 81 5.20 -17.55 0.83
CA LYS A 81 4.02 -17.19 0.02
C LYS A 81 3.47 -15.84 0.47
N ASN A 82 3.11 -14.98 -0.47
CA ASN A 82 2.54 -13.68 -0.14
C ASN A 82 1.19 -13.81 0.57
N VAL A 83 1.04 -13.14 1.70
CA VAL A 83 -0.21 -13.04 2.48
C VAL A 83 -0.79 -11.63 2.50
N LEU A 84 0.00 -10.62 2.13
CA LEU A 84 -0.40 -9.22 1.93
C LEU A 84 -0.05 -8.73 0.53
N PRO A 85 -0.71 -7.67 0.06
CA PRO A 85 -0.33 -7.00 -1.17
C PRO A 85 1.06 -6.38 -1.15
N GLY A 86 1.83 -6.63 -2.20
CA GLY A 86 3.15 -6.01 -2.39
C GLY A 86 3.05 -4.50 -2.57
N GLY A 87 1.98 -4.05 -3.23
CA GLY A 87 1.63 -2.64 -3.40
C GLY A 87 1.34 -1.94 -2.08
N LEU A 88 0.71 -2.62 -1.13
CA LEU A 88 0.42 -2.03 0.18
C LEU A 88 1.70 -1.85 1.01
N ARG A 89 2.61 -2.82 0.94
CA ARG A 89 3.94 -2.70 1.53
C ARG A 89 4.69 -1.49 0.98
N GLY A 90 4.76 -1.35 -0.35
CA GLY A 90 5.45 -0.23 -0.97
C GLY A 90 4.84 1.11 -0.56
N LEU A 91 3.51 1.17 -0.46
CA LEU A 91 2.81 2.34 0.06
C LEU A 91 3.27 2.72 1.47
N PHE A 92 3.32 1.76 2.41
CA PHE A 92 3.78 2.01 3.78
C PHE A 92 5.20 2.58 3.85
N LEU A 93 6.08 2.16 2.95
CA LEU A 93 7.47 2.64 2.96
C LEU A 93 7.63 4.09 2.51
N PHE A 94 6.66 4.69 1.81
CA PHE A 94 6.75 6.10 1.43
C PHE A 94 6.76 7.05 2.64
N ALA A 95 6.29 6.63 3.82
CA ALA A 95 6.35 7.45 5.03
C ALA A 95 7.78 7.56 5.61
N VAL A 96 8.63 6.58 5.31
CA VAL A 96 10.02 6.49 5.78
C VAL A 96 11.03 6.72 4.64
N ALA A 97 10.56 7.27 3.52
CA ALA A 97 11.37 7.61 2.35
C ALA A 97 11.37 9.12 2.09
N ALA A 98 12.43 9.59 1.44
CA ALA A 98 12.52 10.97 0.95
C ALA A 98 11.41 11.28 -0.08
N LYS A 99 10.96 12.54 -0.16
CA LYS A 99 9.97 12.95 -1.16
C LYS A 99 10.37 12.64 -2.59
N THR A 100 11.66 12.69 -2.92
CA THR A 100 12.15 12.35 -4.26
C THR A 100 11.65 10.97 -4.71
N GLN A 101 11.62 9.98 -3.81
CA GLN A 101 11.09 8.65 -4.11
C GLN A 101 9.61 8.70 -4.49
N ARG A 102 8.78 9.54 -3.83
CA ARG A 102 7.35 9.71 -4.18
C ARG A 102 7.19 10.30 -5.59
N THR A 103 8.03 11.26 -5.96
CA THR A 103 8.02 11.85 -7.30
C THR A 103 8.53 10.88 -8.36
N ASP A 104 9.63 10.18 -8.09
CA ASP A 104 10.25 9.22 -9.02
C ASP A 104 9.38 7.99 -9.27
N ASP A 105 8.55 7.63 -8.27
CA ASP A 105 7.57 6.55 -8.38
C ASP A 105 6.19 7.04 -8.82
N ASN A 106 6.02 8.35 -9.07
CA ASN A 106 4.73 8.96 -9.41
C ASN A 106 3.60 8.54 -8.46
N LEU A 107 3.84 8.64 -7.15
CA LEU A 107 2.83 8.35 -6.14
C LEU A 107 1.68 9.35 -6.24
N THR A 108 0.48 8.83 -6.45
CA THR A 108 -0.76 9.60 -6.51
C THR A 108 -1.80 9.00 -5.58
N ALA A 109 -2.58 9.85 -4.93
CA ALA A 109 -3.76 9.46 -4.17
C ALA A 109 -4.90 10.41 -4.53
N THR A 110 -6.06 9.86 -4.88
CA THR A 110 -7.27 10.62 -5.20
C THR A 110 -8.45 10.10 -4.42
N LYS A 111 -9.43 10.98 -4.16
CA LYS A 111 -10.69 10.63 -3.51
C LYS A 111 -11.83 11.05 -4.42
N ALA A 112 -12.64 10.08 -4.84
CA ALA A 112 -13.85 10.32 -5.60
C ALA A 112 -14.97 10.88 -4.69
N ALA A 113 -15.99 11.49 -5.31
CA ALA A 113 -17.11 12.10 -4.58
C ALA A 113 -17.92 11.09 -3.76
N ASP A 114 -17.92 9.82 -4.16
CA ASP A 114 -18.61 8.73 -3.46
C ASP A 114 -17.79 8.12 -2.30
N GLY A 115 -16.64 8.71 -1.99
CA GLY A 115 -15.78 8.30 -0.87
C GLY A 115 -14.66 7.32 -1.24
N VAL A 116 -14.67 6.75 -2.45
CA VAL A 116 -13.62 5.83 -2.90
C VAL A 116 -12.28 6.55 -2.99
N ILE A 117 -11.25 5.96 -2.40
CA ILE A 117 -9.87 6.42 -2.48
C ILE A 117 -9.09 5.48 -3.38
N THR A 118 -8.38 6.04 -4.36
CA THR A 118 -7.48 5.31 -5.24
C THR A 118 -6.05 5.79 -5.00
N VAL A 119 -5.16 4.85 -4.66
CA VAL A 119 -3.71 5.09 -4.54
C VAL A 119 -2.99 4.34 -5.65
N GLN A 120 -2.14 5.02 -6.39
CA GLN A 120 -1.40 4.46 -7.52
C GLN A 120 0.03 4.97 -7.53
N TYR A 121 0.96 4.10 -7.88
CA TYR A 121 2.38 4.45 -8.03
C TYR A 121 3.10 3.37 -8.85
N ILE A 122 4.32 3.67 -9.31
CA ILE A 122 5.20 2.77 -10.05
C ILE A 122 6.49 2.64 -9.28
N HIS A 123 6.82 1.44 -8.82
CA HIS A 123 8.08 1.21 -8.13
C HIS A 123 8.87 0.10 -8.81
N ARG A 124 10.11 0.39 -9.18
CA ARG A 124 11.05 -0.53 -9.82
C ARG A 124 10.45 -1.24 -11.04
N GLY A 125 9.69 -0.50 -11.84
CA GLY A 125 9.07 -1.03 -13.06
C GLY A 125 7.75 -1.78 -12.87
N THR A 126 7.21 -1.82 -11.66
CA THR A 126 5.87 -2.38 -11.39
C THR A 126 4.92 -1.26 -10.98
N ALA A 127 3.83 -1.10 -11.73
CA ALA A 127 2.72 -0.24 -11.35
C ALA A 127 1.82 -0.96 -10.36
N TYR A 128 1.35 -0.25 -9.34
CA TYR A 128 0.41 -0.71 -8.33
C TYR A 128 -0.82 0.19 -8.30
N LYS A 129 -1.99 -0.39 -8.07
CA LYS A 129 -3.24 0.31 -7.81
C LYS A 129 -3.94 -0.32 -6.61
N LEU A 130 -4.25 0.50 -5.61
CA LEU A 130 -4.95 0.11 -4.40
C LEU A 130 -6.23 0.96 -4.31
N VAL A 131 -7.39 0.31 -4.34
CA VAL A 131 -8.68 0.99 -4.31
C VAL A 131 -9.46 0.58 -3.06
N THR A 132 -10.01 1.57 -2.36
CA THR A 132 -10.89 1.32 -1.22
C THR A 132 -12.32 1.06 -1.66
N ASP A 133 -13.15 0.54 -0.75
CA ASP A 133 -14.60 0.68 -0.88
C ASP A 133 -15.06 2.15 -0.69
N LYS A 134 -16.38 2.38 -0.83
CA LYS A 134 -17.02 3.71 -0.62
C LYS A 134 -16.93 4.23 0.82
N ALA A 135 -16.67 3.35 1.78
CA ALA A 135 -16.42 3.74 3.17
C ALA A 135 -14.93 4.08 3.42
N GLY A 136 -14.10 4.08 2.38
CA GLY A 136 -12.67 4.35 2.48
C GLY A 136 -11.89 3.19 3.09
N LYS A 137 -12.35 1.94 2.96
CA LYS A 137 -11.66 0.79 3.57
C LYS A 137 -10.92 -0.07 2.55
N PHE A 138 -9.71 -0.45 2.91
CA PHE A 138 -9.04 -1.62 2.35
C PHE A 138 -9.53 -2.88 3.09
N SER A 139 -9.98 -3.89 2.35
CA SER A 139 -10.50 -5.15 2.89
C SER A 139 -9.55 -6.31 2.59
N PHE A 140 -9.51 -7.28 3.50
CA PHE A 140 -8.67 -8.48 3.42
C PHE A 140 -9.51 -9.73 3.73
N PRO A 141 -9.23 -10.88 3.09
CA PRO A 141 -8.04 -11.19 2.28
C PRO A 141 -8.09 -10.68 0.84
N LYS A 142 -9.24 -10.17 0.41
CA LYS A 142 -9.49 -9.73 -0.96
C LYS A 142 -9.91 -8.26 -1.01
N GLY A 143 -9.19 -7.47 -1.78
CA GLY A 143 -9.56 -6.12 -2.20
C GLY A 143 -9.24 -5.87 -3.67
N ASP A 144 -9.52 -4.65 -4.14
CA ASP A 144 -9.16 -4.18 -5.47
C ASP A 144 -7.71 -3.67 -5.46
N TYR A 145 -6.81 -4.65 -5.41
CA TYR A 145 -5.36 -4.45 -5.42
C TYR A 145 -4.79 -5.09 -6.67
N LEU A 146 -4.27 -4.24 -7.56
CA LEU A 146 -3.76 -4.66 -8.84
C LEU A 146 -2.29 -4.28 -8.97
N ARG A 147 -1.57 -5.08 -9.76
CA ARG A 147 -0.22 -4.78 -10.20
C ARG A 147 -0.04 -5.06 -11.67
N ARG A 148 0.92 -4.37 -12.29
CA ARG A 148 1.31 -4.59 -13.69
C ARG A 148 2.79 -4.31 -13.89
N ALA A 149 3.50 -5.22 -14.55
CA ALA A 149 4.86 -4.93 -15.01
C ALA A 149 4.78 -3.93 -16.18
N VAL A 150 5.37 -2.75 -15.99
CA VAL A 150 5.32 -1.62 -16.93
C VAL A 150 6.72 -1.13 -17.32
N GLY A 151 7.74 -1.59 -16.61
CA GLY A 151 9.11 -1.11 -16.75
C GLY A 151 10.13 -1.98 -16.03
N PHE A 152 11.33 -1.45 -15.89
CA PHE A 152 12.41 -2.06 -15.10
C PHE A 152 13.31 -0.97 -14.51
N ILE A 153 14.26 -1.39 -13.67
CA ILE A 153 15.33 -0.55 -13.14
C ILE A 153 16.66 -1.26 -13.37
N GLN A 154 17.69 -0.51 -13.80
CA GLN A 154 19.05 -1.02 -13.94
C GLN A 154 19.94 -0.44 -12.84
N GLY A 155 20.44 -1.31 -11.96
CA GLY A 155 21.21 -0.89 -10.79
C GLY A 155 20.41 0.05 -9.89
N ALA A 156 20.97 1.24 -9.63
CA ALA A 156 20.36 2.32 -8.86
C ALA A 156 19.83 3.47 -9.74
N GLY A 157 19.83 3.31 -11.08
CA GLY A 157 19.36 4.35 -12.00
C GLY A 157 17.84 4.56 -11.94
N PRO A 158 17.31 5.59 -12.63
CA PRO A 158 15.87 5.78 -12.71
C PRO A 158 15.21 4.59 -13.39
N GLN A 159 13.99 4.25 -12.97
CA GLN A 159 13.20 3.24 -13.65
C GLN A 159 12.83 3.69 -15.07
N VAL A 160 12.83 2.75 -16.00
CA VAL A 160 12.48 2.96 -17.41
C VAL A 160 11.20 2.20 -17.71
N LEU A 161 10.20 2.91 -18.24
CA LEU A 161 8.90 2.37 -18.59
C LEU A 161 8.78 2.11 -20.09
N GLY A 162 7.93 1.15 -20.45
CA GLY A 162 7.59 0.89 -21.84
C GLY A 162 6.86 2.08 -22.47
N SER A 163 7.12 2.33 -23.75
CA SER A 163 6.54 3.46 -24.49
C SER A 163 5.01 3.44 -24.60
N ASP A 164 4.40 2.26 -24.43
CA ASP A 164 2.94 2.13 -24.37
C ASP A 164 2.37 2.76 -23.09
N PHE A 165 3.17 2.86 -22.02
CA PHE A 165 2.73 3.40 -20.73
C PHE A 165 3.24 4.81 -20.46
N SER A 166 4.40 5.19 -20.99
CA SER A 166 4.98 6.52 -20.83
C SER A 166 5.68 6.98 -22.10
N PRO A 167 5.36 8.17 -22.66
CA PRO A 167 5.94 8.63 -23.92
C PRO A 167 7.45 8.88 -23.85
N ASP A 168 7.97 9.23 -22.67
CA ASP A 168 9.40 9.50 -22.45
C ASP A 168 10.07 8.42 -21.57
N GLY A 169 9.35 7.34 -21.28
CA GLY A 169 9.82 6.24 -20.44
C GLY A 169 9.93 6.59 -18.95
N LYS A 170 9.52 7.77 -18.50
CA LYS A 170 9.58 8.18 -17.08
C LYS A 170 8.25 7.92 -16.38
N ALA A 171 8.32 7.60 -15.08
CA ALA A 171 7.12 7.38 -14.27
C ALA A 171 6.26 8.65 -14.14
N ALA A 172 6.87 9.83 -14.04
CA ALA A 172 6.16 11.11 -13.90
C ALA A 172 5.16 11.37 -15.04
N ASN A 173 5.43 10.84 -16.25
CA ASN A 173 4.58 11.03 -17.43
C ASN A 173 3.80 9.75 -17.80
N ALA A 174 3.72 8.79 -16.88
CA ALA A 174 2.98 7.56 -17.09
C ALA A 174 1.47 7.82 -17.25
N SER A 175 0.85 7.14 -18.22
CA SER A 175 -0.59 7.16 -18.43
C SER A 175 -1.27 6.05 -17.62
N TRP A 176 -1.90 6.42 -16.51
CA TRP A 176 -2.68 5.48 -15.69
C TRP A 176 -3.79 4.80 -16.49
N ALA A 177 -4.42 5.52 -17.42
CA ALA A 177 -5.43 4.95 -18.30
C ALA A 177 -4.87 3.79 -19.14
N LYS A 178 -3.70 3.95 -19.75
CA LYS A 178 -3.07 2.88 -20.54
C LYS A 178 -2.54 1.74 -19.68
N ILE A 179 -1.99 2.05 -18.50
CA ILE A 179 -1.50 1.03 -17.54
C ILE A 179 -2.64 0.11 -17.11
N TRP A 180 -3.83 0.64 -16.87
CA TRP A 180 -4.97 -0.15 -16.39
C TRP A 180 -5.97 -0.53 -17.48
N ASP A 181 -5.67 -0.24 -18.75
CA ASP A 181 -6.44 -0.74 -19.88
C ASP A 181 -6.02 -2.20 -20.19
N PRO A 182 -6.94 -3.17 -20.06
CA PRO A 182 -6.67 -4.57 -20.41
C PRO A 182 -6.40 -4.78 -21.90
N LYS A 183 -6.74 -3.81 -22.77
CA LYS A 183 -6.43 -3.86 -24.21
C LYS A 183 -5.01 -3.43 -24.54
N THR A 184 -4.30 -2.78 -23.61
CA THR A 184 -2.88 -2.46 -23.81
C THR A 184 -2.08 -3.78 -23.84
N PRO A 185 -1.31 -4.07 -24.89
CA PRO A 185 -0.59 -5.35 -25.00
C PRO A 185 0.40 -5.61 -23.86
N ASP A 186 0.56 -6.88 -23.50
CA ASP A 186 1.64 -7.39 -22.66
C ASP A 186 2.69 -8.17 -23.47
N GLY A 187 3.80 -8.57 -22.83
CA GLY A 187 4.84 -9.39 -23.44
C GLY A 187 5.81 -8.64 -24.37
N LYS A 188 5.65 -7.31 -24.53
CA LYS A 188 6.53 -6.47 -25.34
C LYS A 188 7.78 -6.11 -24.56
N GLU A 189 8.95 -6.11 -25.22
CA GLU A 189 10.18 -5.59 -24.62
C GLU A 189 9.99 -4.13 -24.19
N ILE A 190 10.40 -3.81 -22.96
CA ILE A 190 10.31 -2.43 -22.44
C ILE A 190 11.25 -1.50 -23.20
N LYS A 191 12.42 -2.02 -23.58
CA LYS A 191 13.42 -1.36 -24.43
C LYS A 191 14.04 -2.43 -25.33
N ALA A 192 14.28 -2.08 -26.59
CA ALA A 192 14.89 -3.00 -27.55
C ALA A 192 16.18 -3.63 -26.99
N GLY A 193 16.26 -4.95 -27.02
CA GLY A 193 17.43 -5.70 -26.53
C GLY A 193 17.50 -5.86 -25.01
N VAL A 194 16.44 -5.48 -24.27
CA VAL A 194 16.33 -5.73 -22.83
C VAL A 194 15.30 -6.84 -22.60
N ALA A 195 15.69 -7.86 -21.84
CA ALA A 195 14.85 -9.04 -21.58
C ALA A 195 13.56 -8.73 -20.79
N ASN A 196 13.51 -7.61 -20.08
CA ASN A 196 12.34 -7.16 -19.34
C ASN A 196 11.19 -6.83 -20.30
N LYS A 197 10.02 -7.43 -20.02
CA LYS A 197 8.81 -7.28 -20.81
C LYS A 197 7.68 -6.65 -20.01
N THR A 198 6.77 -5.99 -20.71
CA THR A 198 5.49 -5.55 -20.14
C THR A 198 4.66 -6.76 -19.72
N GLY A 199 3.83 -6.59 -18.68
CA GLY A 199 3.02 -7.67 -18.13
C GLY A 199 1.52 -7.38 -18.26
N LYS A 200 0.74 -8.45 -18.09
CA LYS A 200 -0.71 -8.37 -17.89
C LYS A 200 -1.04 -7.69 -16.56
N ILE A 201 -2.25 -7.15 -16.46
CA ILE A 201 -2.81 -6.73 -15.17
C ILE A 201 -3.02 -7.99 -14.34
N MET A 202 -2.45 -8.01 -13.15
CA MET A 202 -2.55 -9.12 -12.21
C MET A 202 -3.12 -8.64 -10.89
N ASP A 203 -3.74 -9.58 -10.20
CA ASP A 203 -4.07 -9.41 -8.81
C ASP A 203 -2.80 -9.26 -7.95
N ASP A 204 -2.87 -8.41 -6.94
CA ASP A 204 -1.82 -8.20 -5.95
C ASP A 204 -2.28 -8.61 -4.54
N ASN A 205 -3.34 -9.41 -4.37
CA ASN A 205 -3.71 -9.91 -3.04
C ASN A 205 -2.75 -11.04 -2.58
N GLY A 206 -2.96 -11.51 -1.34
CA GLY A 206 -2.34 -12.74 -0.87
C GLY A 206 -2.73 -13.93 -1.76
N VAL A 207 -1.85 -14.94 -1.81
CA VAL A 207 -2.03 -16.10 -2.70
C VAL A 207 -2.75 -17.24 -2.00
N ALA A 208 -3.53 -18.02 -2.76
CA ALA A 208 -4.34 -19.11 -2.21
C ALA A 208 -3.50 -20.23 -1.58
N GLU A 209 -2.25 -20.38 -1.99
CA GLU A 209 -1.33 -21.40 -1.49
C GLU A 209 -0.65 -21.03 -0.17
N ALA A 210 -0.90 -19.82 0.36
CA ALA A 210 -0.37 -19.41 1.64
C ALA A 210 -1.05 -20.17 2.80
N MET A 211 -0.29 -20.44 3.86
CA MET A 211 -0.78 -21.20 5.02
C MET A 211 -1.79 -20.44 5.89
N PHE A 212 -1.76 -19.11 5.81
CA PHE A 212 -2.71 -18.22 6.47
C PHE A 212 -2.98 -17.04 5.55
N LYS A 213 -4.03 -16.30 5.89
CA LYS A 213 -4.40 -15.04 5.26
C LYS A 213 -4.66 -14.00 6.34
N TRP A 214 -4.51 -12.74 5.97
CA TRP A 214 -4.98 -11.64 6.81
C TRP A 214 -6.48 -11.42 6.56
N GLU A 215 -7.25 -11.30 7.63
CA GLU A 215 -8.65 -10.90 7.59
C GLU A 215 -8.88 -9.63 8.40
N GLY A 216 -9.71 -8.73 7.88
CA GLY A 216 -10.02 -7.46 8.53
C GLY A 216 -10.06 -6.31 7.53
N GLN A 217 -10.00 -5.11 8.09
CA GLN A 217 -10.11 -3.87 7.32
C GLN A 217 -9.12 -2.83 7.84
N LEU A 218 -8.55 -2.06 6.92
CA LEU A 218 -7.80 -0.85 7.23
C LEU A 218 -8.59 0.36 6.73
N GLN A 219 -8.87 1.30 7.64
CA GLN A 219 -9.49 2.56 7.30
C GLN A 219 -8.47 3.47 6.63
N VAL A 220 -8.80 3.95 5.44
CA VAL A 220 -8.03 4.92 4.67
C VAL A 220 -8.77 6.25 4.68
N THR A 221 -8.03 7.34 4.85
CA THR A 221 -8.54 8.69 4.67
C THR A 221 -7.56 9.50 3.86
N LEU A 222 -8.09 10.35 2.97
CA LEU A 222 -7.32 11.35 2.24
C LEU A 222 -7.93 12.72 2.55
N ASN A 223 -7.19 13.53 3.32
CA ASN A 223 -7.59 14.88 3.71
C ASN A 223 -6.55 15.87 3.17
N GLY A 224 -6.90 16.59 2.10
CA GLY A 224 -5.91 17.33 1.32
C GLY A 224 -4.86 16.36 0.77
N SER A 225 -3.58 16.62 1.07
CA SER A 225 -2.46 15.77 0.66
C SER A 225 -2.05 14.72 1.70
N ILE A 226 -2.77 14.63 2.83
CA ILE A 226 -2.46 13.67 3.89
C ILE A 226 -3.25 12.39 3.66
N LEU A 227 -2.53 11.32 3.30
CA LEU A 227 -3.03 9.96 3.24
C LEU A 227 -2.74 9.27 4.57
N LYS A 228 -3.79 8.81 5.25
CA LYS A 228 -3.69 8.08 6.52
C LYS A 228 -4.34 6.71 6.39
N ILE A 229 -3.71 5.69 6.98
CA ILE A 229 -4.19 4.32 7.02
C ILE A 229 -4.11 3.82 8.47
N VAL A 230 -5.23 3.37 9.03
CA VAL A 230 -5.30 2.85 10.40
C VAL A 230 -6.18 1.61 10.46
N GLY A 231 -5.77 0.62 11.22
CA GLY A 231 -6.63 -0.50 11.56
C GLY A 231 -5.83 -1.69 12.02
N GLY A 232 -6.44 -2.86 11.91
CA GLY A 232 -5.71 -4.10 12.16
C GLY A 232 -6.38 -5.31 11.54
N LEU A 233 -5.58 -6.34 11.45
CA LEU A 233 -5.84 -7.57 10.73
C LEU A 233 -5.58 -8.75 11.66
N ASN A 234 -6.33 -9.82 11.46
CA ASN A 234 -6.15 -11.09 12.16
C ASN A 234 -5.56 -12.12 11.20
N ALA A 235 -4.61 -12.91 11.67
CA ALA A 235 -4.11 -14.04 10.94
C ALA A 235 -5.11 -15.19 11.07
N VAL A 236 -5.71 -15.60 9.96
CA VAL A 236 -6.67 -16.70 9.91
C VAL A 236 -6.12 -17.78 9.01
N LYS A 237 -6.27 -19.04 9.42
CA LYS A 237 -5.90 -20.19 8.60
C LYS A 237 -6.59 -20.07 7.22
N ASN A 238 -5.80 -20.23 6.16
CA ASN A 238 -6.30 -20.20 4.79
C ASN A 238 -6.96 -21.54 4.42
#